data_AF-A0AAU1BBN2-F1
#
_entry.id   AF-A0AAU1BBN2-F1
#
_cell.length_a   1.000
_cell.length_b   1.000
_cell.length_c   1.000
_cell.angle_alpha   90.00
_cell.angle_beta   90.00
_cell.angle_gamma   90.00
#
_symmetry.space_group_name_H-M   'P 1'
#
loop_
_entity.id
_entity.type
_entity.pdbx_description
1 polymer ?
#
loop_
_entity_poly.entity_id
_entity_poly.type
_entity_poly.pdbx_seq_one_letter_code
_entity_poly.pdbx_strand_id
1 'polypeptide(L)'
;MGHLDHAAYGWLTPVLSYVMACIGAALGLRCTVRALAATNGPSRRNWLLTAASAIGTGIWTMHFVAMLGFNVTGTEIHYNVPLTILSLLVAVLVVGAGVFAVGYGRARGRALVLGGLTTGLGVASMHYLGMAALRLHGSVSYDPLLVGLSVAIAVVAATAALWAALNIKAPVAVAVASLVMGVAVSSMHYTGMLAVAVRVVPSDQTLPGATAMQFIFPLAVGLGSYLFITSAFVALSPTADERAASASAARHLGGHAPERAAPPAPAR
;
A
#
# COMPACT_ATOMS: atom_id res chain seq x y z
N MET A 1 33.08 0.59 14.18
CA MET A 1 31.65 0.19 14.08
C MET A 1 30.92 1.43 13.58
N GLY A 2 30.23 1.36 12.45
CA GLY A 2 29.43 2.49 11.99
C GLY A 2 28.20 2.64 12.87
N HIS A 3 27.90 3.85 13.35
CA HIS A 3 26.65 4.11 14.05
C HIS A 3 25.50 4.09 13.02
N LEU A 4 24.44 3.33 13.32
CA LEU A 4 23.21 3.31 12.53
C LEU A 4 22.31 4.43 13.03
N ASP A 5 22.34 5.58 12.37
CA ASP A 5 21.34 6.61 12.60
C ASP A 5 20.12 6.29 11.74
N HIS A 6 19.06 5.76 12.35
CA HIS A 6 17.75 5.55 11.70
C HIS A 6 16.99 6.86 11.39
N ALA A 7 17.64 7.99 11.67
CA ALA A 7 17.09 9.33 11.67
C ALA A 7 18.12 10.35 11.17
N ALA A 8 18.79 10.07 10.03
CA ALA A 8 19.72 11.03 9.42
C ALA A 8 19.09 12.42 9.15
N TYR A 9 17.76 12.48 9.02
CA TYR A 9 16.94 13.70 8.92
C TYR A 9 16.02 13.92 10.15
N GLY A 10 16.34 13.33 11.30
CA GLY A 10 15.47 13.30 12.49
C GLY A 10 14.25 12.37 12.32
N TRP A 11 13.17 12.65 13.06
CA TRP A 11 11.92 11.87 13.03
C TRP A 11 11.11 12.02 11.72
N LEU A 12 11.56 12.86 10.79
CA LEU A 12 10.83 13.16 9.56
C LEU A 12 10.63 11.92 8.68
N THR A 13 11.70 11.17 8.40
CA THR A 13 11.64 10.01 7.50
C THR A 13 10.82 8.85 8.09
N PRO A 14 10.93 8.47 9.39
CA PRO A 14 10.01 7.52 10.02
C PRO A 14 8.55 7.95 9.97
N VAL A 15 8.26 9.23 10.26
CA VAL A 15 6.88 9.74 10.28
C VAL A 15 6.28 9.75 8.87
N LEU A 16 7.01 10.25 7.87
CA LEU A 16 6.58 10.23 6.48
C LEU A 16 6.36 8.79 5.98
N SER A 17 7.30 7.90 6.28
CA SER A 17 7.20 6.47 5.97
C SER A 17 5.90 5.87 6.56
N TYR A 18 5.65 6.09 7.85
CA TYR A 18 4.42 5.65 8.51
C TYR A 18 3.16 6.22 7.87
N VAL A 19 3.14 7.52 7.55
CA VAL A 19 2.01 8.17 6.86
C VAL A 19 1.75 7.50 5.50
N MET A 20 2.81 7.21 4.74
CA MET A 20 2.68 6.53 3.44
C MET A 20 2.10 5.11 3.57
N ALA A 21 2.49 4.36 4.60
CA ALA A 21 1.85 3.07 4.88
C ALA A 21 0.38 3.23 5.28
N CYS A 22 0.03 4.23 6.09
CA CYS A 22 -1.36 4.49 6.46
C CYS A 22 -2.23 4.86 5.25
N ILE A 23 -1.72 5.68 4.33
CA ILE A 23 -2.43 6.06 3.10
C ILE A 23 -2.63 4.83 2.20
N GLY A 24 -1.59 4.03 1.98
CA GLY A 24 -1.68 2.81 1.19
C GLY A 24 -2.66 1.80 1.79
N ALA A 25 -2.62 1.61 3.12
CA ALA A 25 -3.55 0.78 3.87
C ALA A 25 -4.99 1.26 3.75
N ALA A 26 -5.24 2.55 3.97
CA ALA A 26 -6.57 3.15 3.91
C ALA A 26 -7.17 3.05 2.52
N LEU A 27 -6.39 3.38 1.49
CA LEU A 27 -6.83 3.30 0.10
C LEU A 27 -7.09 1.86 -0.30
N GLY A 28 -6.17 0.94 0.03
CA GLY A 28 -6.32 -0.49 -0.21
C GLY A 28 -7.57 -1.08 0.44
N LEU A 29 -7.80 -0.75 1.70
CA LEU A 29 -8.95 -1.20 2.48
C LEU A 29 -10.27 -0.69 1.89
N ARG A 30 -10.35 0.62 1.59
CA ARG A 30 -11.54 1.23 0.96
C ARG A 30 -11.84 0.64 -0.42
N CYS A 31 -10.81 0.46 -1.25
CA CYS A 31 -10.96 -0.15 -2.57
C CYS A 31 -11.40 -1.61 -2.46
N THR A 32 -10.85 -2.38 -1.52
CA THR A 32 -11.26 -3.78 -1.30
C THR A 32 -12.71 -3.88 -0.84
N VAL A 33 -13.14 -3.03 0.11
CA VAL A 33 -14.56 -2.98 0.54
C VAL A 33 -15.49 -2.65 -0.63
N ARG A 34 -15.10 -1.70 -1.50
CA ARG A 34 -15.86 -1.37 -2.71
C ARG A 34 -15.89 -2.50 -3.74
N ALA A 35 -14.79 -3.24 -3.89
CA ALA A 35 -14.74 -4.41 -4.75
C ALA A 35 -15.73 -5.49 -4.29
N LEU A 36 -15.81 -5.73 -2.98
CA LEU A 36 -16.70 -6.73 -2.39
C LEU A 36 -18.18 -6.33 -2.49
N ALA A 37 -18.48 -5.03 -2.45
CA ALA A 37 -19.83 -4.50 -2.65
C ALA A 37 -20.24 -4.45 -4.14
N ALA A 38 -19.30 -4.55 -5.08
CA ALA A 38 -19.61 -4.46 -6.51
C ALA A 38 -20.36 -5.72 -7.00
N THR A 39 -21.49 -5.47 -7.67
CA THR A 39 -22.33 -6.48 -8.34
C THR A 39 -21.82 -6.85 -9.73
N ASN A 40 -21.08 -5.95 -10.38
CA ASN A 40 -20.55 -6.14 -11.73
C ASN A 40 -19.10 -6.64 -11.70
N GLY A 41 -18.80 -7.71 -12.45
CA GLY A 41 -17.47 -8.33 -12.53
C GLY A 41 -16.34 -7.35 -12.90
N PRO A 42 -16.49 -6.52 -13.94
CA PRO A 42 -15.46 -5.53 -14.31
C PRO A 42 -15.23 -4.47 -13.24
N SER A 43 -16.29 -4.01 -12.56
CA SER A 43 -16.16 -3.02 -11.48
C SER A 43 -15.41 -3.60 -10.28
N ARG A 44 -15.73 -4.84 -9.89
CA ARG A 44 -14.98 -5.57 -8.85
C ARG A 44 -13.50 -5.67 -9.20
N ARG A 45 -13.18 -6.10 -10.42
CA ARG A 45 -11.80 -6.24 -10.88
C ARG A 45 -11.04 -4.91 -10.80
N ASN A 46 -11.63 -3.83 -11.28
CA ASN A 46 -10.99 -2.51 -11.26
C ASN A 46 -10.71 -2.04 -9.83
N TRP A 47 -11.64 -2.24 -8.89
CA TRP A 47 -11.41 -1.91 -7.49
C TRP A 47 -10.32 -2.76 -6.84
N LEU A 48 -10.22 -4.05 -7.16
CA LEU A 48 -9.13 -4.91 -6.68
C LEU A 48 -7.78 -4.52 -7.29
N LEU A 49 -7.75 -4.10 -8.55
CA LEU A 49 -6.53 -3.58 -9.18
C LEU A 49 -6.05 -2.30 -8.48
N THR A 50 -6.96 -1.35 -8.21
CA THR A 50 -6.63 -0.14 -7.47
C THR A 50 -6.21 -0.45 -6.03
N ALA A 51 -6.82 -1.43 -5.37
CA ALA A 51 -6.42 -1.87 -4.04
C ALA A 51 -5.00 -2.46 -4.04
N ALA A 52 -4.71 -3.36 -4.99
CA ALA A 52 -3.40 -4.00 -5.14
C ALA A 52 -2.30 -2.97 -5.44
N SER A 53 -2.55 -2.05 -6.38
CA SER A 53 -1.58 -1.00 -6.71
C SER A 53 -1.37 -0.06 -5.52
N ALA A 54 -2.41 0.35 -4.81
CA ALA A 54 -2.32 1.22 -3.66
C ALA A 54 -1.54 0.60 -2.49
N ILE A 55 -1.83 -0.66 -2.15
CA ILE A 55 -1.12 -1.36 -1.07
C ILE A 55 0.34 -1.58 -1.48
N GLY A 56 0.60 -2.09 -2.69
CA GLY A 56 1.95 -2.35 -3.17
C GLY A 56 2.82 -1.09 -3.22
N THR A 57 2.31 -0.02 -3.85
CA THR A 57 3.03 1.27 -3.94
C THR A 57 3.16 1.95 -2.58
N GLY A 58 2.16 1.84 -1.69
CA GLY A 58 2.20 2.41 -0.35
C GLY A 58 3.25 1.75 0.54
N ILE A 59 3.31 0.42 0.55
CA ILE A 59 4.33 -0.32 1.31
C ILE A 59 5.72 -0.07 0.71
N TRP A 60 5.86 -0.08 -0.62
CA TRP A 60 7.14 0.22 -1.27
C TRP A 60 7.61 1.64 -0.94
N THR A 61 6.72 2.63 -1.00
CA THR A 61 7.06 4.02 -0.70
C THR A 61 7.40 4.18 0.78
N MET A 62 6.65 3.54 1.68
CA MET A 62 6.99 3.47 3.11
C MET A 62 8.41 2.96 3.31
N HIS A 63 8.74 1.81 2.71
CA HIS A 63 10.04 1.18 2.85
C HIS A 63 11.18 2.10 2.39
N PHE A 64 11.09 2.63 1.17
CA PHE A 64 12.17 3.46 0.64
C PHE A 64 12.25 4.84 1.30
N VAL A 65 11.15 5.44 1.74
CA VAL A 65 11.18 6.68 2.53
C VAL A 65 11.85 6.45 3.88
N ALA A 66 11.64 5.29 4.53
CA ALA A 66 12.39 4.94 5.73
C ALA A 66 13.88 4.73 5.42
N MET A 67 14.21 4.07 4.31
CA MET A 67 15.59 3.88 3.86
C MET A 67 16.31 5.18 3.50
N LEU A 68 15.62 6.26 3.10
CA LEU A 68 16.23 7.58 2.96
C LEU A 68 16.75 8.13 4.30
N GLY A 69 16.14 7.72 5.41
CA GLY A 69 16.61 8.03 6.76
C GLY A 69 17.78 7.16 7.22
N PHE A 70 18.05 6.06 6.52
CA PHE A 70 19.12 5.13 6.83
C PHE A 70 20.42 5.61 6.19
N ASN A 71 21.38 6.00 7.01
CA ASN A 71 22.71 6.40 6.55
C ASN A 71 23.77 5.51 7.21
N VAL A 72 24.82 5.18 6.45
CA VAL A 72 25.96 4.40 6.93
C VAL A 72 27.18 5.32 6.88
N THR A 73 27.69 5.71 8.05
CA THR A 73 28.91 6.52 8.14
C THR A 73 30.07 5.85 7.40
N GLY A 74 30.71 6.59 6.49
CA GLY A 74 31.91 6.15 5.77
C GLY A 74 31.68 5.53 4.39
N THR A 75 30.44 5.50 3.88
CA THR A 75 30.16 5.12 2.48
C THR A 75 28.91 5.82 1.97
N GLU A 76 28.90 6.20 0.70
CA GLU A 76 27.65 6.54 0.02
C GLU A 76 26.82 5.29 -0.24
N ILE A 77 25.50 5.47 -0.37
CA ILE A 77 24.55 4.40 -0.67
C ILE A 77 23.99 4.64 -2.08
N HIS A 78 24.30 3.71 -2.98
CA HIS A 78 23.72 3.63 -4.31
C HIS A 78 22.68 2.51 -4.37
N TYR A 79 21.81 2.58 -5.37
CA TYR A 79 20.74 1.61 -5.59
C TYR A 79 20.86 1.00 -6.98
N ASN A 80 20.75 -0.33 -7.03
CA ASN A 80 20.59 -1.07 -8.27
C ASN A 80 19.16 -0.87 -8.80
N VAL A 81 19.04 -0.01 -9.83
CA VAL A 81 17.75 0.38 -10.42
C VAL A 81 16.87 -0.82 -10.82
N PRO A 82 17.38 -1.85 -11.52
CA PRO A 82 16.58 -3.03 -11.85
C PRO A 82 15.99 -3.75 -10.62
N LEU A 83 16.78 -3.99 -9.57
CA LEU A 83 16.30 -4.65 -8.36
C LEU A 83 15.30 -3.79 -7.60
N THR A 84 15.50 -2.48 -7.57
CA THR A 84 14.55 -1.55 -6.97
C THR A 84 13.20 -1.59 -7.71
N ILE A 85 13.20 -1.58 -9.04
CA ILE A 85 11.95 -1.71 -9.83
C ILE A 85 11.33 -3.09 -9.62
N LEU A 86 12.14 -4.15 -9.59
CA LEU A 86 11.66 -5.51 -9.33
C LEU A 86 10.98 -5.61 -7.96
N SER A 87 11.53 -4.97 -6.92
CA SER A 87 10.92 -4.92 -5.59
C SER A 87 9.52 -4.30 -5.63
N LEU A 88 9.34 -3.21 -6.40
CA LEU A 88 8.03 -2.56 -6.59
C LEU A 88 7.04 -3.48 -7.32
N LEU A 89 7.50 -4.14 -8.39
CA LEU A 89 6.68 -5.09 -9.15
C LEU A 89 6.25 -6.27 -8.27
N VAL A 90 7.16 -6.83 -7.48
CA VAL A 90 6.84 -7.88 -6.50
C VAL A 90 5.81 -7.38 -5.49
N ALA A 91 5.98 -6.16 -4.98
CA ALA A 91 5.02 -5.54 -4.07
C ALA A 91 3.62 -5.52 -4.68
N VAL A 92 3.46 -5.01 -5.91
CA VAL A 92 2.15 -4.86 -6.55
C VAL A 92 1.55 -6.21 -6.96
N LEU A 93 2.35 -7.10 -7.56
CA LEU A 93 1.86 -8.35 -8.14
C LEU A 93 1.57 -9.40 -7.06
N VAL A 94 2.46 -9.59 -6.10
CA VAL A 94 2.31 -10.63 -5.07
C VAL A 94 1.28 -10.22 -4.03
N VAL A 95 1.31 -8.96 -3.57
CA VAL A 95 0.24 -8.44 -2.71
C VAL A 95 -1.09 -8.44 -3.45
N GLY A 96 -1.09 -8.07 -4.74
CA GLY A 96 -2.26 -8.14 -5.60
C GLY A 96 -2.84 -9.55 -5.68
N ALA A 97 -2.02 -10.58 -5.86
CA ALA A 97 -2.49 -11.96 -5.87
C ALA A 97 -3.22 -12.33 -4.56
N GLY A 98 -2.71 -11.90 -3.40
CA GLY A 98 -3.36 -12.11 -2.11
C GLY A 98 -4.69 -11.35 -1.96
N VAL A 99 -4.73 -10.09 -2.41
CA VAL A 99 -5.96 -9.27 -2.42
C VAL A 99 -7.01 -9.86 -3.36
N PHE A 100 -6.62 -10.34 -4.54
CA PHE A 100 -7.51 -11.01 -5.49
C PHE A 100 -8.01 -12.35 -4.97
N ALA A 101 -7.17 -13.12 -4.28
CA ALA A 101 -7.58 -14.37 -3.65
C ALA A 101 -8.71 -14.14 -2.62
N VAL A 102 -8.64 -13.06 -1.86
CA VAL A 102 -9.72 -12.66 -0.94
C VAL A 102 -10.93 -12.08 -1.67
N GLY A 103 -10.73 -11.26 -2.70
CA GLY A 103 -11.81 -10.62 -3.46
C GLY A 103 -12.70 -11.58 -4.27
N TYR A 104 -12.17 -12.72 -4.68
CA TYR A 104 -12.90 -13.75 -5.43
C TYR A 104 -13.12 -15.06 -4.64
N GLY A 105 -12.51 -15.20 -3.46
CA GLY A 105 -12.59 -16.40 -2.65
C GLY A 105 -14.01 -16.66 -2.10
N ARG A 106 -14.60 -17.81 -2.45
CA ARG A 106 -15.91 -18.24 -1.92
C ARG A 106 -15.83 -18.71 -0.46
N ALA A 107 -14.73 -19.36 -0.10
CA ALA A 107 -14.45 -19.83 1.27
C ALA A 107 -13.60 -18.80 2.02
N ARG A 108 -14.25 -17.94 2.82
CA ARG A 108 -13.61 -16.78 3.46
C ARG A 108 -12.40 -17.14 4.32
N GLY A 109 -12.46 -18.21 5.12
CA GLY A 109 -11.34 -18.64 5.96
C GLY A 109 -10.10 -19.05 5.15
N ARG A 110 -10.29 -19.93 4.15
CA ARG A 110 -9.18 -20.37 3.28
C ARG A 110 -8.61 -19.22 2.45
N ALA A 111 -9.48 -18.33 1.96
CA ALA A 111 -9.06 -17.14 1.21
C ALA A 111 -8.25 -16.17 2.08
N LEU A 112 -8.61 -15.99 3.36
CA LEU A 112 -7.83 -15.19 4.29
C LEU A 112 -6.46 -15.79 4.59
N VAL A 113 -6.37 -17.10 4.82
CA VAL A 113 -5.08 -17.76 5.08
C VAL A 113 -4.16 -17.66 3.87
N LEU A 114 -4.64 -18.05 2.68
CA LEU A 114 -3.85 -17.98 1.45
C LEU A 114 -3.52 -16.55 1.06
N GLY A 115 -4.48 -15.63 1.18
CA GLY A 115 -4.28 -14.22 0.90
C GLY A 115 -3.29 -13.58 1.86
N GLY A 116 -3.41 -13.85 3.16
CA GLY A 116 -2.52 -13.34 4.20
C GLY A 116 -1.09 -13.85 4.06
N LEU A 117 -0.91 -15.14 3.78
CA LEU A 117 0.41 -15.73 3.48
C LEU A 117 1.01 -15.10 2.23
N THR A 118 0.26 -15.04 1.13
CA THR A 118 0.75 -14.50 -0.15
C THR A 118 1.10 -13.02 -0.02
N THR A 119 0.20 -12.21 0.54
CA THR A 119 0.43 -10.79 0.76
C THR A 119 1.61 -10.57 1.70
N GLY A 120 1.67 -11.25 2.85
CA GLY A 120 2.76 -11.10 3.81
C GLY A 120 4.12 -11.48 3.23
N LEU A 121 4.20 -12.59 2.51
CA LEU A 121 5.41 -12.98 1.77
C LEU A 121 5.76 -11.95 0.69
N GLY A 122 4.78 -11.38 -0.01
CA GLY A 122 5.01 -10.29 -0.97
C GLY A 122 5.62 -9.04 -0.32
N VAL A 123 5.12 -8.64 0.87
CA VAL A 123 5.69 -7.53 1.64
C VAL A 123 7.12 -7.83 2.07
N ALA A 124 7.38 -9.03 2.61
CA ALA A 124 8.72 -9.46 3.01
C ALA A 124 9.68 -9.55 1.83
N SER A 125 9.27 -10.16 0.72
CA SER A 125 10.07 -10.23 -0.50
C SER A 125 10.38 -8.84 -1.04
N MET A 126 9.42 -7.91 -1.07
CA MET A 126 9.68 -6.53 -1.47
C MET A 126 10.73 -5.88 -0.57
N HIS A 127 10.59 -6.00 0.75
CA HIS A 127 11.54 -5.43 1.70
C HIS A 127 12.96 -5.96 1.48
N TYR A 128 13.13 -7.28 1.40
CA TYR A 128 14.46 -7.87 1.24
C TYR A 128 15.04 -7.71 -0.17
N LEU A 129 14.21 -7.62 -1.23
CA LEU A 129 14.69 -7.19 -2.56
C LEU A 129 15.13 -5.73 -2.55
N GLY A 130 14.42 -4.85 -1.83
CA GLY A 130 14.80 -3.45 -1.63
C GLY A 130 16.16 -3.34 -0.93
N MET A 131 16.37 -4.14 0.12
CA MET A 131 17.66 -4.24 0.80
C MET A 131 18.76 -4.83 -0.09
N ALA A 132 18.44 -5.84 -0.91
CA ALA A 132 19.39 -6.42 -1.87
C ALA A 132 19.76 -5.46 -3.02
N ALA A 133 18.96 -4.40 -3.24
CA ALA A 133 19.27 -3.36 -4.22
C ALA A 133 20.37 -2.40 -3.72
N LEU A 134 20.70 -2.40 -2.42
CA LEU A 134 21.72 -1.54 -1.85
C LEU A 134 23.11 -1.88 -2.39
N ARG A 135 23.82 -0.83 -2.81
CA ARG A 135 25.23 -0.85 -3.21
C ARG A 135 25.98 0.11 -2.30
N LEU A 136 26.94 -0.43 -1.56
CA LEU A 136 27.80 0.30 -0.64
C LEU A 136 29.18 -0.38 -0.63
N HIS A 137 30.21 0.33 -0.19
CA HIS A 137 31.55 -0.23 -0.08
C HIS A 137 31.67 -1.14 1.14
N GLY A 138 31.35 -2.42 0.96
CA GLY A 138 31.28 -3.36 2.07
C GLY A 138 30.35 -4.55 1.84
N SER A 139 29.95 -5.18 2.93
CA SER A 139 29.01 -6.30 2.93
C SER A 139 27.87 -6.06 3.92
N VAL A 140 26.69 -6.55 3.55
CA VAL A 140 25.48 -6.54 4.37
C VAL A 140 25.20 -7.97 4.80
N SER A 141 25.07 -8.19 6.10
CA SER A 141 24.75 -9.49 6.69
C SER A 141 23.44 -9.39 7.48
N TYR A 142 22.76 -10.53 7.64
CA TYR A 142 21.44 -10.61 8.27
C TYR A 142 21.45 -11.63 9.40
N ASP A 143 20.81 -11.30 10.51
CA ASP A 143 20.44 -12.28 11.54
C ASP A 143 19.19 -13.08 11.07
N PRO A 144 19.31 -14.40 10.83
CA PRO A 144 18.19 -15.22 10.36
C PRO A 144 16.97 -15.22 11.30
N LEU A 145 17.17 -15.05 12.62
CA LEU A 145 16.06 -15.05 13.58
C LEU A 145 15.23 -13.78 13.44
N LEU A 146 15.87 -12.62 13.34
CA LEU A 146 15.18 -11.34 13.15
C LEU A 146 14.54 -11.24 11.76
N VAL A 147 15.16 -11.87 10.74
CA VAL A 147 14.51 -12.05 9.43
C VAL A 147 13.25 -12.90 9.53
N GLY A 148 13.31 -14.05 10.21
CA GLY A 148 12.13 -14.89 10.44
C GLY A 148 11.02 -14.15 11.19
N LEU A 149 11.38 -13.35 12.20
CA LEU A 149 10.44 -12.53 12.96
C LEU A 149 9.78 -11.44 12.09
N SER A 150 10.56 -10.72 11.26
CA SER A 150 10.00 -9.71 10.36
C SER A 150 9.00 -10.32 9.37
N VAL A 151 9.30 -11.51 8.82
CA VAL A 151 8.43 -12.25 7.92
C VAL A 151 7.15 -12.69 8.64
N ALA A 152 7.26 -13.17 9.88
CA ALA A 152 6.10 -13.52 10.69
C ALA A 152 5.19 -12.31 10.95
N ILE A 153 5.77 -11.16 11.31
CA ILE A 153 5.03 -9.90 11.47
C ILE A 153 4.34 -9.52 10.15
N ALA A 154 5.03 -9.66 9.01
CA ALA A 154 4.46 -9.36 7.69
C ALA A 154 3.20 -10.20 7.41
N VAL A 155 3.26 -11.51 7.65
CA VAL A 155 2.14 -12.44 7.44
C VAL A 155 0.98 -12.15 8.37
N VAL A 156 1.25 -11.91 9.66
CA VAL A 156 0.21 -11.57 10.65
C VAL A 156 -0.45 -10.24 10.29
N ALA A 157 0.33 -9.21 9.97
CA ALA A 157 -0.16 -7.89 9.57
C ALA A 157 -1.01 -7.97 8.29
N ALA A 158 -0.54 -8.70 7.28
CA ALA A 158 -1.27 -8.91 6.03
C ALA A 158 -2.59 -9.66 6.24
N THR A 159 -2.58 -10.69 7.10
CA THR A 159 -3.79 -11.45 7.43
C THR A 159 -4.80 -10.57 8.17
N ALA A 160 -4.35 -9.78 9.15
CA ALA A 160 -5.19 -8.83 9.88
C ALA A 160 -5.78 -7.75 8.97
N ALA A 161 -4.99 -7.24 8.02
CA ALA A 161 -5.42 -6.26 7.03
C ALA A 161 -6.54 -6.80 6.13
N LEU A 162 -6.36 -8.01 5.59
CA LEU A 162 -7.36 -8.67 4.75
C LEU A 162 -8.60 -9.03 5.56
N TRP A 163 -8.44 -9.45 6.82
CA TRP A 163 -9.56 -9.68 7.73
C TRP A 163 -10.34 -8.38 7.99
N ALA A 164 -9.65 -7.26 8.22
CA ALA A 164 -10.28 -5.95 8.38
C ALA A 164 -11.08 -5.57 7.12
N ALA A 165 -10.57 -5.86 5.92
CA ALA A 165 -11.28 -5.61 4.67
C ALA A 165 -12.58 -6.40 4.50
N LEU A 166 -12.67 -7.57 5.12
CA LEU A 166 -13.88 -8.38 5.09
C LEU A 166 -14.91 -7.99 6.16
N ASN A 167 -14.46 -7.46 7.30
CA ASN A 167 -15.31 -7.29 8.49
C ASN A 167 -15.60 -5.83 8.85
N ILE A 168 -14.79 -4.87 8.40
CA ILE A 168 -14.90 -3.46 8.76
C ILE A 168 -15.47 -2.66 7.59
N LYS A 169 -16.60 -2.00 7.83
CA LYS A 169 -17.29 -1.15 6.83
C LYS A 169 -17.37 0.32 7.23
N ALA A 170 -17.40 0.62 8.52
CA ALA A 170 -17.55 1.98 9.02
C ALA A 170 -16.31 2.84 8.67
N PRO A 171 -16.47 4.06 8.14
CA PRO A 171 -15.34 4.90 7.73
C PRO A 171 -14.33 5.18 8.84
N VAL A 172 -14.79 5.39 10.07
CA VAL A 172 -13.95 5.60 11.25
C VAL A 172 -13.15 4.34 11.58
N ALA A 173 -13.80 3.17 11.56
CA ALA A 173 -13.12 1.91 11.82
C ALA A 173 -12.10 1.55 10.73
N VAL A 174 -12.37 1.90 9.46
CA VAL A 174 -11.40 1.80 8.37
C VAL A 174 -10.19 2.71 8.63
N ALA A 175 -10.41 3.94 9.09
CA ALA A 175 -9.32 4.86 9.42
C ALA A 175 -8.45 4.31 10.56
N VAL A 176 -9.06 3.85 11.66
CA VAL A 176 -8.33 3.23 12.79
C VAL A 176 -7.57 1.98 12.34
N ALA A 177 -8.21 1.09 11.57
CA ALA A 177 -7.55 -0.10 11.04
C ALA A 177 -6.33 0.24 10.17
N SER A 178 -6.42 1.33 9.39
CA SER A 178 -5.32 1.78 8.52
C SER A 178 -4.11 2.29 9.32
N LEU A 179 -4.35 2.98 10.44
CA LEU A 179 -3.30 3.41 11.35
C LEU A 179 -2.61 2.20 11.99
N VAL A 180 -3.40 1.23 12.49
CA VAL A 180 -2.87 -0.01 13.07
C VAL A 180 -2.07 -0.81 12.04
N MET A 181 -2.57 -0.90 10.81
CA MET A 181 -1.82 -1.51 9.70
C MET A 181 -0.52 -0.76 9.40
N GLY A 182 -0.54 0.58 9.43
CA GLY A 182 0.67 1.38 9.31
C GLY A 182 1.71 1.00 10.36
N VAL A 183 1.30 0.87 11.62
CA VAL A 183 2.21 0.48 12.72
C VAL A 183 2.76 -0.91 12.46
N ALA A 184 1.92 -1.86 12.05
CA ALA A 184 2.31 -3.24 11.82
C ALA A 184 3.33 -3.38 10.68
N VAL A 185 3.11 -2.70 9.54
CA VAL A 185 4.02 -2.76 8.40
C VAL A 185 5.32 -2.00 8.70
N SER A 186 5.26 -0.85 9.39
CA SER A 186 6.47 -0.17 9.87
C SER A 186 7.25 -1.04 10.87
N SER A 187 6.57 -1.74 11.78
CA SER A 187 7.21 -2.65 12.74
C SER A 187 7.94 -3.79 12.04
N MET A 188 7.34 -4.37 11.00
CA MET A 188 8.00 -5.37 10.15
C MET A 188 9.25 -4.79 9.50
N HIS A 189 9.17 -3.60 8.93
CA HIS A 189 10.32 -2.95 8.28
C HIS A 189 11.47 -2.72 9.28
N TYR A 190 11.18 -2.10 10.43
CA TYR A 190 12.20 -1.83 11.43
C TYR A 190 12.75 -3.11 12.07
N THR A 191 11.94 -4.16 12.25
CA THR A 191 12.44 -5.48 12.67
C THR A 191 13.39 -6.05 11.62
N GLY A 192 13.07 -5.90 10.33
CA GLY A 192 13.96 -6.26 9.24
C GLY A 192 15.27 -5.47 9.25
N MET A 193 15.21 -4.17 9.54
CA MET A 193 16.40 -3.32 9.68
C MET A 193 17.25 -3.67 10.90
N LEU A 194 16.64 -4.08 12.02
CA LEU A 194 17.36 -4.56 13.21
C LEU A 194 18.15 -5.84 12.91
N ALA A 195 17.73 -6.63 11.91
CA ALA A 195 18.46 -7.81 11.47
C ALA A 195 19.76 -7.47 10.72
N VAL A 196 19.96 -6.21 10.30
CA VAL A 196 21.01 -5.82 9.36
C VAL A 196 22.29 -5.42 10.09
N ALA A 197 23.40 -6.06 9.74
CA ALA A 197 24.73 -5.63 10.11
C ALA A 197 25.55 -5.26 8.86
N VAL A 198 26.07 -4.03 8.83
CA VAL A 198 26.85 -3.49 7.72
C VAL A 198 28.33 -3.43 8.10
N ARG A 199 29.18 -4.07 7.29
CA ARG A 199 30.64 -3.97 7.40
C ARG A 199 31.18 -3.13 6.26
N VAL A 200 31.56 -1.90 6.56
CA VAL A 200 32.15 -0.96 5.59
C VAL A 200 33.62 -1.30 5.37
N VAL A 201 34.05 -1.28 4.11
CA VAL A 201 35.44 -1.38 3.69
C VAL A 201 35.77 -0.10 2.92
N PRO A 202 36.75 0.72 3.36
CA PRO A 202 37.11 1.94 2.65
C PRO A 202 37.49 1.64 1.20
N SER A 203 36.94 2.42 0.26
CA SER A 203 37.26 2.32 -1.16
C SER A 203 37.02 3.65 -1.84
N ASP A 204 37.90 4.01 -2.77
CA ASP A 204 37.81 5.21 -3.61
C ASP A 204 37.13 4.92 -4.97
N GLN A 205 36.63 3.68 -5.16
CA GLN A 205 35.93 3.32 -6.40
C GLN A 205 34.55 3.96 -6.44
N THR A 206 34.05 4.24 -7.64
CA THR A 206 32.68 4.71 -7.80
C THR A 206 31.71 3.54 -7.70
N LEU A 207 30.68 3.68 -6.87
CA LEU A 207 29.64 2.66 -6.75
C LEU A 207 28.75 2.66 -8.01
N PRO A 208 28.46 1.48 -8.60
CA PRO A 208 27.50 1.40 -9.69
C PRO A 208 26.07 1.63 -9.19
N GLY A 209 25.20 2.12 -10.07
CA GLY A 209 23.78 2.37 -9.77
C GLY A 209 23.48 3.86 -9.65
N ALA A 210 22.34 4.18 -9.04
CA ALA A 210 21.87 5.55 -8.86
C ALA A 210 21.87 5.93 -7.39
N THR A 211 22.17 7.19 -7.09
CA THR A 211 22.00 7.73 -5.74
C THR A 211 20.51 7.78 -5.36
N ALA A 212 20.25 7.87 -4.06
CA ALA A 212 18.89 8.04 -3.54
C ALA A 212 18.16 9.26 -4.17
N MET A 213 18.87 10.38 -4.31
CA MET A 213 18.30 11.63 -4.85
C MET A 213 18.05 11.57 -6.35
N GLN A 214 18.84 10.82 -7.10
CA GLN A 214 18.66 10.67 -8.55
C GLN A 214 17.47 9.79 -8.93
N PHE A 215 17.16 8.78 -8.11
CA PHE A 215 16.18 7.76 -8.50
C PHE A 215 15.10 7.50 -7.45
N ILE A 216 15.48 7.21 -6.20
CA ILE A 216 14.53 6.83 -5.15
C ILE A 216 13.60 7.99 -4.80
N PHE A 217 14.16 9.19 -4.59
CA PHE A 217 13.38 10.36 -4.18
C PHE A 217 12.33 10.76 -5.22
N PRO A 218 12.65 10.95 -6.52
CA PRO A 218 11.64 11.26 -7.54
C PRO A 218 10.56 10.17 -7.66
N LEU A 219 10.96 8.89 -7.60
CA LEU A 219 10.03 7.77 -7.67
C LEU A 219 9.08 7.73 -6.46
N ALA A 220 9.60 7.93 -5.25
CA ALA A 220 8.81 8.01 -4.02
C ALA A 220 7.82 9.18 -4.05
N VAL A 221 8.24 10.36 -4.54
CA VAL A 221 7.35 11.53 -4.72
C VAL A 221 6.26 11.24 -5.75
N GLY A 222 6.60 10.61 -6.87
CA GLY A 222 5.65 10.23 -7.92
C GLY A 222 4.60 9.23 -7.40
N LEU A 223 5.04 8.18 -6.72
CA LEU A 223 4.14 7.18 -6.12
C LEU A 223 3.32 7.77 -4.96
N GLY A 224 3.89 8.66 -4.15
CA GLY A 224 3.17 9.36 -3.10
C GLY A 224 2.08 10.28 -3.65
N SER A 225 2.38 11.00 -4.72
CA SER A 225 1.40 11.84 -5.43
C SER A 225 0.27 10.98 -6.02
N TYR A 226 0.60 9.85 -6.65
CA TYR A 226 -0.36 8.88 -7.14
C TYR A 226 -1.31 8.37 -6.03
N LEU A 227 -0.75 7.99 -4.88
CA LEU A 227 -1.52 7.52 -3.73
C LEU A 227 -2.45 8.59 -3.17
N PHE A 228 -1.95 9.83 -3.05
CA PHE A 228 -2.74 10.95 -2.55
C PHE A 228 -3.91 11.28 -3.48
N ILE A 229 -3.65 11.43 -4.79
CA ILE A 229 -4.68 11.73 -5.80
C ILE A 229 -5.72 10.61 -5.86
N THR A 230 -5.28 9.35 -5.87
CA THR A 230 -6.19 8.20 -5.90
C THR A 230 -7.01 8.12 -4.62
N SER A 231 -6.42 8.41 -3.46
CA SER A 231 -7.13 8.46 -2.18
C SER A 231 -8.20 9.55 -2.16
N ALA A 232 -7.88 10.76 -2.65
CA ALA A 232 -8.84 11.84 -2.80
C ALA A 232 -9.99 11.46 -3.76
N PHE A 233 -9.66 10.87 -4.92
CA PHE A 233 -10.67 10.39 -5.87
C PHE A 233 -11.59 9.31 -5.25
N VAL A 234 -11.03 8.38 -4.49
CA VAL A 234 -11.81 7.33 -3.81
C VAL A 234 -12.65 7.92 -2.68
N ALA A 235 -12.13 8.89 -1.93
CA ALA A 235 -12.88 9.57 -0.88
C ALA A 235 -14.07 10.39 -1.42
N LEU A 236 -13.90 11.04 -2.58
CA LEU A 236 -14.93 11.89 -3.20
C LEU A 236 -15.93 11.10 -4.05
N SER A 237 -15.60 9.87 -4.46
CA SER A 237 -16.49 9.09 -5.33
C SER A 237 -17.68 8.53 -4.52
N PRO A 238 -18.92 8.68 -5.01
CA PRO A 238 -20.12 8.26 -4.29
C PRO A 238 -20.10 6.76 -3.98
N THR A 239 -20.47 6.42 -2.75
CA THR A 239 -20.69 5.05 -2.29
C THR A 239 -21.92 4.43 -2.96
N ALA A 240 -22.06 3.10 -2.90
CA ALA A 240 -23.21 2.41 -3.48
C ALA A 240 -24.54 2.89 -2.85
N ASP A 241 -24.53 3.16 -1.55
CA ASP A 241 -25.71 3.62 -0.81
C ASP A 241 -26.10 5.05 -1.20
N GLU A 242 -25.13 5.94 -1.37
CA GLU A 242 -25.38 7.31 -1.88
C GLU A 242 -25.91 7.30 -3.31
N ARG A 243 -25.41 6.40 -4.17
CA ARG A 243 -25.95 6.24 -5.54
C ARG A 243 -27.37 5.70 -5.51
N ALA A 244 -27.67 4.73 -4.64
CA ALA A 244 -29.00 4.18 -4.48
C ALA A 244 -30.00 5.21 -3.91
N ALA A 245 -29.55 6.03 -2.95
CA ALA A 245 -30.32 7.14 -2.40
C ALA A 245 -30.60 8.22 -3.47
N SER A 246 -29.58 8.61 -4.23
CA SER A 246 -29.69 9.58 -5.33
C SER A 246 -30.62 9.08 -6.44
N ALA A 247 -30.53 7.79 -6.81
CA ALA A 247 -31.41 7.17 -7.79
C ALA A 247 -32.86 7.04 -7.30
N SER A 248 -33.06 6.83 -6.00
CA SER A 248 -34.40 6.77 -5.39
C SER A 248 -35.03 8.16 -5.29
N ALA A 249 -34.23 9.18 -4.91
CA ALA A 249 -34.66 10.58 -4.91
C ALA A 249 -35.01 11.07 -6.33
N ALA A 250 -34.19 10.74 -7.34
CA ALA A 250 -34.46 11.09 -8.73
C ALA A 250 -35.76 10.43 -9.26
N ARG A 251 -36.06 9.20 -8.85
CA ARG A 251 -37.33 8.53 -9.19
C ARG A 251 -38.54 9.19 -8.53
N HIS A 252 -38.42 9.62 -7.27
CA HIS A 252 -39.50 10.36 -6.61
C HIS A 252 -39.78 11.72 -7.26
N LEU A 253 -38.73 12.46 -7.65
CA LEU A 253 -38.89 13.74 -8.35
C LEU A 253 -39.41 13.58 -9.79
N GLY A 254 -39.03 12.51 -10.49
CA GLY A 254 -39.55 12.19 -11.82
C GLY A 254 -41.02 11.73 -11.84
N GLY A 255 -41.55 11.25 -10.71
CA GLY A 255 -42.96 10.87 -10.54
C GLY A 255 -43.92 12.05 -10.32
N HIS A 256 -43.42 13.28 -10.25
CA HIS A 256 -44.20 14.51 -10.14
C HIS A 256 -44.10 15.38 -11.41
N ALA A 257 -43.91 14.78 -12.58
CA ALA A 257 -44.16 15.49 -13.83
C ALA A 257 -45.62 15.96 -13.81
N PRO A 258 -45.90 17.28 -13.89
CA PRO A 258 -47.27 17.76 -13.87
C PRO A 258 -48.00 17.15 -15.07
N GLU A 259 -49.12 16.50 -14.78
CA GLU A 259 -50.08 16.04 -15.77
C GLU A 259 -50.35 17.22 -16.70
N ARG A 260 -49.84 17.14 -17.94
CA ARG A 260 -50.04 18.20 -18.93
C ARG A 260 -51.54 18.37 -19.07
N ALA A 261 -52.06 19.49 -18.55
CA ALA A 261 -53.45 19.86 -18.65
C ALA A 261 -53.91 19.65 -20.10
N ALA A 262 -54.87 18.75 -20.28
CA ALA A 262 -55.44 18.46 -21.58
C ALA A 262 -55.99 19.77 -22.19
N PRO A 263 -55.74 20.05 -23.49
CA PRO A 263 -56.24 21.26 -24.10
C PRO A 263 -57.78 21.26 -24.09
N PRO A 264 -58.43 22.40 -23.82
CA PRO A 264 -59.89 22.47 -23.77
C PRO A 264 -60.49 22.13 -25.15
N ALA A 265 -61.56 21.34 -25.13
CA ALA A 265 -62.26 20.89 -26.33
C ALA A 265 -62.85 22.08 -27.13
N PRO A 266 -62.89 22.00 -28.47
CA PRO A 266 -63.40 23.09 -29.30
C PRO A 266 -64.90 23.27 -29.10
N ALA A 267 -65.32 24.51 -28.82
CA ALA A 267 -66.73 24.89 -28.78
C ALA A 267 -67.35 24.77 -30.19
N ARG A 268 -68.55 24.16 -30.24
CA ARG A 268 -69.40 24.09 -31.43
C ARG A 268 -70.13 25.40 -31.67
#